data_AF-A0A3P7E5K6-F1
#
_entry.id   AF-A0A3P7E5K6-F1
#
_cell.length_a   1.000
_cell.length_b   1.000
_cell.length_c   1.000
_cell.angle_alpha   90.00
_cell.angle_beta   90.00
_cell.angle_gamma   90.00
#
_symmetry.space_group_name_H-M   'P 1'
#
loop_
_entity.id
_entity.type
_entity.pdbx_description
1 polymer ?
#
loop_
_entity_poly.entity_id
_entity_poly.type
_entity_poly.pdbx_seq_one_letter_code
_entity_poly.pdbx_strand_id
1 'polypeptide(L)'
;MDIVLGGDESSSSKLSEAPTSILTSTTVVDEISNESTKLSLPIPDSESIPAEGTPKTGGKEGRMVKSSSTRVITADTTHMHIEPSHIIEYEWPPKSGERYFIQEQIAELLDVKSFKRKYPELSRHTIEINEREYLLANYKLATAINEHQMHGLTALRAIEIHELMASDYPAIYSEYQRAAADKVKLQMAEEQKRLDAIKLDTKKMDELRKSAIRSAFEFNSEMNAIKRTERRYFWDLQTSIIQSSKNRWKRMPPEYTRPGPYPAALIHGQYQHFYK
;
A
#
# COMPACT_ATOMS: atom_id res chain seq x y z
N MET A 1 -9.44 78.22 24.36
CA MET A 1 -10.04 76.92 24.69
C MET A 1 -9.36 75.87 23.82
N ASP A 2 -8.23 75.39 24.33
CA ASP A 2 -7.89 73.98 24.50
C ASP A 2 -7.83 73.05 23.28
N ILE A 3 -6.63 72.50 23.09
CA ILE A 3 -6.23 71.50 22.10
C ILE A 3 -5.93 70.20 22.86
N VAL A 4 -6.44 69.06 22.41
CA VAL A 4 -5.88 67.72 22.75
C VAL A 4 -5.93 66.83 21.50
N LEU A 5 -4.86 66.04 21.30
CA LEU A 5 -4.74 65.00 20.28
C LEU A 5 -4.48 63.64 20.95
N GLY A 6 -4.87 62.55 20.28
CA GLY A 6 -4.59 61.16 20.68
C GLY A 6 -5.82 60.23 20.52
N GLY A 7 -5.67 58.94 20.26
CA GLY A 7 -4.42 58.19 20.01
C GLY A 7 -4.65 56.67 20.06
N ASP A 8 -4.84 56.08 18.88
CA ASP A 8 -4.84 54.68 18.44
C ASP A 8 -5.11 53.47 19.38
N GLU A 9 -5.98 52.60 18.84
CA GLU A 9 -5.96 51.12 18.85
C GLU A 9 -5.62 50.32 20.13
N SER A 10 -6.60 49.52 20.59
CA SER A 10 -6.57 48.05 20.39
C SER A 10 -7.76 47.36 21.07
N SER A 11 -8.60 46.63 20.32
CA SER A 11 -9.67 45.80 20.90
C SER A 11 -9.24 44.33 20.96
N SER A 12 -9.23 43.75 22.16
CA SER A 12 -9.09 42.30 22.36
C SER A 12 -10.43 41.67 22.70
N SER A 13 -10.71 40.50 22.12
CA SER A 13 -11.86 39.66 22.48
C SER A 13 -11.37 38.25 22.79
N LYS A 14 -11.35 37.89 24.07
CA LYS A 14 -11.17 36.50 24.52
C LYS A 14 -12.36 35.67 24.06
N LEU A 15 -12.13 34.37 23.84
CA LEU A 15 -12.98 33.32 24.39
C LEU A 15 -12.17 32.01 24.44
N SER A 16 -12.41 31.20 25.46
CA SER A 16 -11.63 29.99 25.74
C SER A 16 -12.51 28.98 26.48
N GLU A 17 -12.64 27.77 25.94
CA GLU A 17 -12.77 26.53 26.71
C GLU A 17 -12.71 25.30 25.79
N ALA A 18 -12.40 24.15 26.41
CA ALA A 18 -12.30 22.79 25.84
C ALA A 18 -13.06 21.84 26.83
N PRO A 19 -13.07 20.48 26.76
CA PRO A 19 -12.08 19.59 26.11
C PRO A 19 -12.65 18.25 25.54
N THR A 20 -11.75 17.27 25.38
CA THR A 20 -11.95 15.80 25.39
C THR A 20 -12.63 15.08 24.20
N SER A 21 -11.76 14.52 23.34
CA SER A 21 -11.61 13.07 23.10
C SER A 21 -12.79 12.20 22.62
N ILE A 22 -12.65 11.63 21.41
CA ILE A 22 -12.97 10.22 21.09
C ILE A 22 -12.05 9.78 19.92
N LEU A 23 -11.58 8.53 19.94
CA LEU A 23 -10.70 7.95 18.92
C LEU A 23 -11.52 7.38 17.74
N THR A 24 -11.08 7.63 16.50
CA THR A 24 -11.45 6.81 15.32
C THR A 24 -10.31 6.82 14.30
N SER A 25 -9.40 5.84 14.40
CA SER A 25 -8.35 5.63 13.40
C SER A 25 -8.96 5.15 12.08
N THR A 26 -9.08 6.05 11.11
CA THR A 26 -9.45 5.71 9.73
C THR A 26 -8.19 5.77 8.88
N THR A 27 -7.76 4.61 8.36
CA THR A 27 -6.64 4.53 7.43
C THR A 27 -7.02 5.19 6.11
N VAL A 28 -6.45 6.37 5.86
CA VAL A 28 -6.62 7.08 4.59
C VAL A 28 -5.83 6.35 3.51
N VAL A 29 -6.41 6.22 2.32
CA VAL A 29 -5.80 5.51 1.19
C VAL A 29 -4.87 6.45 0.41
N ASP A 30 -3.59 6.41 0.76
CA ASP A 30 -2.50 7.08 0.03
C ASP A 30 -1.47 6.05 -0.48
N GLU A 31 -1.73 5.51 -1.68
CA GLU A 31 -0.66 5.02 -2.56
C GLU A 31 -1.11 5.00 -4.03
N ILE A 32 -0.87 6.12 -4.71
CA ILE A 32 -0.98 6.23 -6.18
C ILE A 32 0.32 5.70 -6.81
N SER A 33 0.26 5.29 -8.08
CA SER A 33 1.42 4.99 -8.97
C SER A 33 2.28 3.76 -8.64
N ASN A 34 1.69 2.57 -8.81
CA ASN A 34 2.45 1.38 -9.24
C ASN A 34 2.52 1.32 -10.79
N GLU A 35 3.49 2.01 -11.39
CA GLU A 35 3.72 1.99 -12.85
C GLU A 35 4.67 0.85 -13.26
N SER A 36 4.18 -0.39 -13.38
CA SER A 36 4.85 -1.49 -14.11
C SER A 36 3.96 -2.70 -14.38
N THR A 37 3.05 -2.61 -15.34
CA THR A 37 2.45 -3.81 -15.98
C THR A 37 2.05 -3.52 -17.43
N LYS A 38 2.90 -3.90 -18.40
CA LYS A 38 2.61 -3.84 -19.86
C LYS A 38 3.29 -4.98 -20.59
N LEU A 39 2.50 -5.93 -21.09
CA LEU A 39 2.71 -6.90 -22.19
C LEU A 39 1.61 -7.99 -22.07
N SER A 40 0.36 -7.71 -22.48
CA SER A 40 -0.23 -8.12 -23.78
C SER A 40 -0.13 -9.63 -24.10
N LEU A 41 -1.17 -10.46 -23.91
CA LEU A 41 -2.37 -10.67 -24.78
C LEU A 41 -2.07 -11.48 -26.08
N PRO A 42 -3.02 -12.24 -26.69
CA PRO A 42 -4.14 -13.04 -26.11
C PRO A 42 -4.53 -14.38 -26.86
N ILE A 43 -5.22 -15.34 -26.16
CA ILE A 43 -6.49 -16.09 -26.50
C ILE A 43 -6.63 -16.83 -27.88
N PRO A 44 -7.32 -18.01 -28.07
CA PRO A 44 -8.30 -18.79 -27.25
C PRO A 44 -7.85 -20.28 -26.99
N ASP A 45 -8.56 -21.43 -27.04
CA ASP A 45 -9.97 -21.87 -27.31
C ASP A 45 -10.34 -23.28 -26.72
N SER A 46 -11.36 -23.96 -27.28
CA SER A 46 -12.12 -25.16 -26.84
C SER A 46 -11.75 -26.47 -27.63
N GLU A 47 -12.28 -27.71 -27.44
CA GLU A 47 -13.49 -28.23 -26.75
C GLU A 47 -13.44 -29.78 -26.45
N SER A 48 -14.19 -30.26 -25.45
CA SER A 48 -14.85 -31.61 -25.28
C SER A 48 -14.16 -33.00 -25.08
N ILE A 49 -14.19 -33.52 -23.82
CA ILE A 49 -14.75 -34.80 -23.23
C ILE A 49 -14.46 -36.26 -23.83
N PRO A 50 -14.85 -37.45 -23.22
CA PRO A 50 -13.89 -38.38 -22.56
C PRO A 50 -14.03 -39.95 -22.78
N ALA A 51 -13.29 -40.74 -21.96
CA ALA A 51 -13.51 -42.15 -21.52
C ALA A 51 -13.39 -43.29 -22.57
N GLU A 52 -13.29 -44.60 -22.27
CA GLU A 52 -13.23 -45.46 -21.04
C GLU A 52 -12.29 -46.68 -21.40
N GLY A 53 -11.59 -47.45 -20.56
CA GLY A 53 -12.01 -48.30 -19.43
C GLY A 53 -11.49 -49.76 -19.61
N THR A 54 -11.16 -50.52 -18.55
CA THR A 54 -10.90 -51.99 -18.60
C THR A 54 -10.84 -52.65 -17.19
N PRO A 55 -11.14 -53.97 -16.99
CA PRO A 55 -11.60 -54.45 -15.66
C PRO A 55 -10.91 -55.69 -14.99
N LYS A 56 -10.92 -55.66 -13.64
CA LYS A 56 -11.29 -56.73 -12.66
C LYS A 56 -10.48 -58.06 -12.47
N THR A 57 -9.88 -58.12 -11.27
CA THR A 57 -9.97 -59.17 -10.21
C THR A 57 -9.43 -60.61 -10.38
N GLY A 58 -8.67 -61.07 -9.36
CA GLY A 58 -8.55 -62.50 -8.98
C GLY A 58 -7.50 -62.79 -7.89
N GLY A 59 -7.89 -63.33 -6.73
CA GLY A 59 -6.97 -63.75 -5.64
C GLY A 59 -7.67 -63.90 -4.27
N LYS A 60 -7.19 -64.78 -3.39
CA LYS A 60 -7.75 -65.05 -2.04
C LYS A 60 -6.65 -65.29 -1.00
N GLU A 61 -6.85 -64.84 0.24
CA GLU A 61 -6.04 -65.24 1.41
C GLU A 61 -6.90 -65.71 2.60
N GLY A 62 -6.27 -66.37 3.58
CA GLY A 62 -6.94 -67.20 4.59
C GLY A 62 -6.85 -66.71 6.04
N ARG A 63 -8.01 -66.32 6.58
CA ARG A 63 -8.50 -66.53 7.96
C ARG A 63 -7.47 -66.74 9.11
N MET A 64 -7.20 -65.64 9.84
CA MET A 64 -7.44 -65.48 11.30
C MET A 64 -6.57 -66.24 12.34
N VAL A 65 -6.02 -65.53 13.34
CA VAL A 65 -6.33 -65.66 14.81
C VAL A 65 -5.42 -64.80 15.73
N LYS A 66 -6.08 -63.85 16.44
CA LYS A 66 -5.84 -63.29 17.80
C LYS A 66 -4.45 -62.89 18.35
N SER A 67 -4.48 -61.72 19.03
CA SER A 67 -3.61 -61.26 20.13
C SER A 67 -2.18 -60.80 19.74
N SER A 68 -1.60 -59.76 20.34
CA SER A 68 -1.87 -59.16 21.65
C SER A 68 -1.38 -57.69 21.76
N SER A 69 -2.03 -56.92 22.63
CA SER A 69 -1.46 -55.80 23.42
C SER A 69 -1.04 -54.46 22.77
N THR A 70 -1.55 -53.39 23.38
CA THR A 70 -0.88 -52.09 23.63
C THR A 70 -0.86 -50.98 22.55
N ARG A 71 -1.27 -49.78 23.00
CA ARG A 71 -1.15 -48.42 22.40
C ARG A 71 -2.04 -48.09 21.19
N VAL A 72 -3.24 -47.62 21.55
CA VAL A 72 -3.81 -46.31 21.17
C VAL A 72 -3.60 -45.84 19.72
N ILE A 73 -4.71 -45.74 18.99
CA ILE A 73 -4.80 -44.98 17.74
C ILE A 73 -4.85 -43.49 18.10
N THR A 74 -3.72 -42.82 17.93
CA THR A 74 -3.60 -41.36 17.72
C THR A 74 -2.59 -41.15 16.57
N ALA A 75 -2.59 -40.02 15.88
CA ALA A 75 -3.36 -38.79 16.10
C ALA A 75 -4.05 -38.31 14.82
N ASP A 76 -5.01 -37.42 14.99
CA ASP A 76 -5.48 -36.54 13.93
C ASP A 76 -4.29 -35.80 13.30
N THR A 77 -4.22 -35.75 11.97
CA THR A 77 -3.38 -34.80 11.26
C THR A 77 -4.23 -34.24 10.13
N THR A 78 -4.75 -33.03 10.36
CA THR A 78 -5.55 -32.28 9.40
C THR A 78 -4.64 -31.75 8.29
N HIS A 79 -4.24 -32.63 7.37
CA HIS A 79 -3.66 -32.26 6.09
C HIS A 79 -4.70 -31.44 5.32
N MET A 80 -4.62 -30.12 5.49
CA MET A 80 -5.29 -29.15 4.64
C MET A 80 -4.51 -29.12 3.33
N HIS A 81 -5.04 -29.74 2.28
CA HIS A 81 -4.43 -29.66 0.95
C HIS A 81 -4.38 -28.19 0.52
N ILE A 82 -3.17 -27.66 0.37
CA ILE A 82 -2.94 -26.24 0.08
C ILE A 82 -3.08 -26.04 -1.44
N GLU A 83 -4.32 -25.78 -1.86
CA GLU A 83 -4.61 -25.33 -3.24
C GLU A 83 -3.78 -24.08 -3.59
N PRO A 84 -3.40 -23.88 -4.87
CA PRO A 84 -2.60 -22.72 -5.31
C PRO A 84 -3.19 -21.35 -4.94
N SER A 85 -4.50 -21.27 -4.69
CA SER A 85 -5.20 -20.07 -4.22
C SER A 85 -4.93 -19.66 -2.77
N HIS A 86 -4.49 -20.59 -1.91
CA HIS A 86 -4.23 -20.35 -0.49
C HIS A 86 -2.80 -19.87 -0.19
N ILE A 87 -1.94 -19.82 -1.20
CA ILE A 87 -0.55 -19.39 -1.07
C ILE A 87 -0.48 -17.90 -0.68
N ILE A 88 0.30 -17.61 0.36
CA ILE A 88 0.58 -16.27 0.84
C ILE A 88 1.93 -15.82 0.27
N GLU A 89 1.87 -15.07 -0.82
CA GLU A 89 2.92 -14.13 -1.23
C GLU A 89 2.74 -12.86 -0.39
N TYR A 90 3.80 -12.39 0.28
CA TYR A 90 3.77 -11.19 1.11
C TYR A 90 5.05 -10.38 0.98
N GLU A 91 4.99 -9.09 1.33
CA GLU A 91 6.15 -8.20 1.34
C GLU A 91 6.69 -8.03 2.77
N TRP A 92 8.01 -8.13 2.95
CA TRP A 92 8.64 -7.97 4.27
C TRP A 92 10.08 -7.45 4.16
N PRO A 93 10.48 -6.41 4.92
CA PRO A 93 9.63 -5.49 5.66
C PRO A 93 8.63 -4.74 4.76
N PRO A 94 7.57 -4.12 5.31
CA PRO A 94 6.61 -3.36 4.50
C PRO A 94 7.29 -2.16 3.82
N LYS A 95 7.02 -1.98 2.52
CA LYS A 95 7.65 -0.98 1.62
C LYS A 95 9.13 -1.23 1.33
N SER A 96 9.59 -2.48 1.48
CA SER A 96 10.91 -2.96 1.06
C SER A 96 10.94 -3.32 -0.43
N GLY A 97 9.80 -3.72 -1.00
CA GLY A 97 9.70 -4.36 -2.32
C GLY A 97 10.17 -5.82 -2.36
N GLU A 98 10.90 -6.30 -1.34
CA GLU A 98 11.24 -7.70 -1.18
C GLU A 98 10.02 -8.54 -0.79
N ARG A 99 9.76 -9.59 -1.56
CA ARG A 99 8.63 -10.52 -1.33
C ARG A 99 9.10 -11.91 -0.93
N TYR A 100 8.26 -12.56 -0.13
CA TYR A 100 8.50 -13.86 0.49
C TYR A 100 7.27 -14.77 0.39
N PHE A 101 7.53 -16.08 0.42
CA PHE A 101 6.54 -17.15 0.61
C PHE A 101 6.83 -17.90 1.90
N ILE A 102 5.80 -18.52 2.47
CA ILE A 102 5.94 -19.41 3.63
C ILE A 102 6.35 -20.81 3.15
N GLN A 103 7.51 -21.31 3.59
CA GLN A 103 8.08 -22.60 3.18
C GLN A 103 7.10 -23.75 3.40
N GLU A 104 6.34 -23.70 4.50
CA GLU A 104 5.40 -24.75 4.87
C GLU A 104 4.23 -24.84 3.87
N GLN A 105 3.84 -23.74 3.23
CA GLN A 105 2.84 -23.76 2.15
C GLN A 105 3.40 -24.31 0.84
N ILE A 106 4.60 -23.85 0.46
CA ILE A 106 5.29 -24.28 -0.77
C ILE A 106 5.70 -25.77 -0.68
N ALA A 107 6.01 -26.27 0.52
CA ALA A 107 6.34 -27.67 0.74
C ALA A 107 5.15 -28.62 0.52
N GLU A 108 3.96 -28.26 1.02
CA GLU A 108 2.73 -29.06 0.81
C GLU A 108 2.27 -28.98 -0.66
N LEU A 109 2.31 -27.78 -1.27
CA LEU A 109 1.95 -27.54 -2.67
C LEU A 109 2.75 -28.40 -3.65
N LEU A 110 4.05 -28.55 -3.43
CA LEU A 110 4.99 -29.24 -4.34
C LEU A 110 5.27 -30.71 -3.96
N ASP A 111 4.60 -31.25 -2.92
CA ASP A 111 4.92 -32.54 -2.24
C ASP A 111 6.41 -32.67 -1.86
N VAL A 112 7.02 -31.57 -1.39
CA VAL A 112 8.45 -31.51 -1.03
C VAL A 112 8.64 -31.71 0.47
N LYS A 113 8.60 -32.97 0.89
CA LYS A 113 8.77 -33.46 2.29
C LYS A 113 9.97 -32.92 3.07
N SER A 114 10.98 -32.35 2.41
CA SER A 114 12.08 -31.67 3.08
C SER A 114 12.75 -30.65 2.17
N PHE A 115 12.19 -29.44 2.12
CA PHE A 115 12.66 -28.35 1.27
C PHE A 115 14.16 -28.05 1.44
N LYS A 116 14.65 -28.04 2.69
CA LYS A 116 16.08 -27.87 3.04
C LYS A 116 17.02 -28.98 2.52
N ARG A 117 16.53 -30.19 2.23
CA ARG A 117 17.33 -31.28 1.64
C ARG A 117 17.30 -31.31 0.12
N LYS A 118 16.19 -30.88 -0.48
CA LYS A 118 16.00 -30.85 -1.94
C LYS A 118 16.62 -29.62 -2.59
N TYR A 119 16.53 -28.47 -1.93
CA TYR A 119 17.02 -27.19 -2.41
C TYR A 119 17.79 -26.48 -1.29
N PRO A 120 19.09 -26.80 -1.10
CA PRO A 120 19.90 -26.24 -0.02
C PRO A 120 20.20 -24.75 -0.22
N GLU A 121 20.50 -24.34 -1.45
CA GLU A 121 20.96 -22.99 -1.79
C GLU A 121 19.91 -21.87 -1.63
N LEU A 122 18.62 -22.23 -1.53
CA LEU A 122 17.54 -21.24 -1.43
C LEU A 122 17.61 -20.43 -0.13
N SER A 123 17.51 -19.11 -0.30
CA SER A 123 17.54 -18.15 0.80
C SER A 123 16.30 -18.30 1.67
N ARG A 124 16.52 -18.33 3.00
CA ARG A 124 15.45 -18.51 3.98
C ARG A 124 15.76 -17.89 5.32
N HIS A 125 14.75 -17.36 5.99
CA HIS A 125 14.80 -16.92 7.38
C HIS A 125 13.69 -17.57 8.21
N THR A 126 13.84 -17.56 9.53
CA THR A 126 12.77 -17.95 10.47
C THR A 126 11.84 -16.77 10.67
N ILE A 127 10.52 -16.98 10.50
CA ILE A 127 9.53 -15.91 10.61
C ILE A 127 9.48 -15.38 12.05
N GLU A 128 9.87 -14.11 12.22
CA GLU A 128 9.91 -13.46 13.53
C GLU A 128 8.51 -13.22 14.11
N ILE A 129 8.42 -12.88 15.40
CA ILE A 129 7.14 -12.57 16.07
C ILE A 129 6.42 -11.39 15.39
N ASN A 130 7.16 -10.33 15.03
CA ASN A 130 6.63 -9.15 14.34
C ASN A 130 6.07 -9.49 12.94
N GLU A 131 6.79 -10.33 12.20
CA GLU A 131 6.43 -10.79 10.85
C GLU A 131 5.19 -11.71 10.88
N ARG A 132 5.15 -12.60 11.87
CA ARG A 132 4.00 -13.46 12.20
C ARG A 132 2.75 -12.66 12.53
N GLU A 133 2.86 -11.61 13.36
CA GLU A 133 1.74 -10.74 13.71
C GLU A 133 1.23 -9.98 12.47
N TYR A 134 2.15 -9.49 11.62
CA TYR A 134 1.82 -8.86 10.34
C TYR A 134 1.09 -9.83 9.37
N LEU A 135 1.54 -11.09 9.29
CA LEU A 135 0.91 -12.15 8.48
C LEU A 135 -0.49 -12.55 9.00
N LEU A 136 -0.66 -12.65 10.33
CA LEU A 136 -1.96 -12.90 10.96
C LEU A 136 -2.95 -11.76 10.70
N ALA A 137 -2.50 -10.51 10.84
CA ALA A 137 -3.34 -9.32 10.65
C ALA A 137 -3.78 -9.10 9.20
N ASN A 138 -2.85 -9.18 8.23
CA ASN A 138 -3.11 -8.78 6.85
C ASN A 138 -3.49 -9.95 5.92
N TYR A 139 -2.86 -11.11 6.10
CA TYR A 139 -3.00 -12.25 5.19
C TYR A 139 -3.86 -13.40 5.76
N LYS A 140 -4.42 -13.22 6.97
CA LYS A 140 -5.25 -14.21 7.67
C LYS A 140 -4.59 -15.59 7.79
N LEU A 141 -3.29 -15.59 8.14
CA LEU A 141 -2.44 -16.78 8.21
C LEU A 141 -3.09 -18.00 8.92
N ALA A 142 -3.86 -17.76 9.99
CA ALA A 142 -4.57 -18.80 10.75
C ALA A 142 -5.66 -19.58 9.96
N THR A 143 -6.03 -19.13 8.75
CA THR A 143 -6.93 -19.84 7.84
C THR A 143 -6.18 -20.68 6.81
N ALA A 144 -4.90 -20.39 6.55
CA ALA A 144 -4.13 -20.97 5.43
C ALA A 144 -3.08 -22.00 5.87
N ILE A 145 -2.83 -22.14 7.18
CA ILE A 145 -1.91 -23.12 7.80
C ILE A 145 -2.51 -23.53 9.15
N ASN A 146 -2.38 -24.81 9.53
CA ASN A 146 -2.89 -25.32 10.81
C ASN A 146 -2.21 -24.65 12.04
N GLU A 147 -2.93 -24.55 13.15
CA GLU A 147 -2.39 -24.01 14.42
C GLU A 147 -1.12 -24.74 14.88
N HIS A 148 -1.08 -26.07 14.78
CA HIS A 148 0.10 -26.88 15.15
C HIS A 148 1.32 -26.65 14.25
N GLN A 149 1.13 -26.13 13.03
CA GLN A 149 2.19 -25.73 12.09
C GLN A 149 2.64 -24.28 12.27
N MET A 150 1.97 -23.47 13.11
CA MET A 150 2.36 -22.08 13.38
C MET A 150 3.77 -21.96 14.00
N HIS A 151 4.22 -22.95 14.75
CA HIS A 151 5.49 -22.87 15.48
C HIS A 151 6.68 -23.13 14.56
N GLY A 152 7.60 -22.16 14.47
CA GLY A 152 8.85 -22.32 13.73
C GLY A 152 8.75 -22.15 12.20
N LEU A 153 7.68 -21.54 11.68
CA LEU A 153 7.52 -21.19 10.26
C LEU A 153 8.77 -20.53 9.67
N THR A 154 9.04 -20.82 8.40
CA THR A 154 10.18 -20.26 7.67
C THR A 154 9.76 -19.61 6.37
N ALA A 155 10.42 -18.51 6.04
CA ALA A 155 10.16 -17.73 4.83
C ALA A 155 11.19 -18.06 3.74
N LEU A 156 10.79 -17.93 2.48
CA LEU A 156 11.59 -18.15 1.27
C LEU A 156 11.45 -16.94 0.35
N ARG A 157 12.54 -16.46 -0.27
CA ARG A 157 12.48 -15.32 -1.20
C ARG A 157 11.63 -15.66 -2.43
N ALA A 158 10.61 -14.84 -2.72
CA ALA A 158 9.61 -15.13 -3.76
C ALA A 158 10.21 -15.28 -5.17
N ILE A 159 11.25 -14.49 -5.50
CA ILE A 159 11.96 -14.54 -6.78
C ILE A 159 12.49 -15.96 -7.05
N GLU A 160 13.22 -16.54 -6.10
CA GLU A 160 13.86 -17.85 -6.23
C GLU A 160 12.82 -18.98 -6.32
N ILE A 161 11.66 -18.80 -5.68
CA ILE A 161 10.54 -19.75 -5.72
C ILE A 161 9.73 -19.63 -7.02
N HIS A 162 9.60 -18.44 -7.60
CA HIS A 162 9.02 -18.29 -8.94
C HIS A 162 9.91 -18.97 -10.00
N GLU A 163 11.23 -18.78 -9.93
CA GLU A 163 12.18 -19.44 -10.83
C GLU A 163 12.12 -20.97 -10.70
N LEU A 164 12.13 -21.50 -9.47
CA LEU A 164 12.01 -22.94 -9.19
C LEU A 164 10.67 -23.53 -9.64
N MET A 165 9.55 -22.84 -9.39
CA MET A 165 8.24 -23.31 -9.84
C MET A 165 8.15 -23.29 -11.37
N ALA A 166 8.77 -22.31 -12.04
CA ALA A 166 8.82 -22.25 -13.50
C ALA A 166 9.71 -23.33 -14.13
N SER A 167 10.82 -23.74 -13.49
CA SER A 167 11.71 -24.79 -14.00
C SER A 167 11.19 -26.20 -13.72
N ASP A 168 10.84 -26.49 -12.46
CA ASP A 168 10.64 -27.86 -11.97
C ASP A 168 9.16 -28.27 -11.93
N TYR A 169 8.24 -27.30 -11.79
CA TYR A 169 6.81 -27.55 -11.60
C TYR A 169 5.89 -26.65 -12.47
N PRO A 170 6.13 -26.50 -13.79
CA PRO A 170 5.47 -25.49 -14.62
C PRO A 170 3.93 -25.59 -14.67
N ALA A 171 3.37 -26.80 -14.49
CA ALA A 171 1.92 -26.99 -14.39
C ALA A 171 1.34 -26.32 -13.12
N ILE A 172 1.93 -26.58 -11.96
CA ILE A 172 1.54 -25.98 -10.67
C ILE A 172 1.78 -24.46 -10.73
N TYR A 173 2.88 -24.03 -11.34
CA TYR A 173 3.18 -22.61 -11.51
C TYR A 173 2.12 -21.87 -12.34
N SER A 174 1.67 -22.47 -13.45
CA SER A 174 0.60 -21.90 -14.29
C SER A 174 -0.74 -21.81 -13.54
N GLU A 175 -1.02 -22.74 -12.63
CA GLU A 175 -2.24 -22.73 -11.82
C GLU A 175 -2.17 -21.67 -10.71
N TYR A 176 -1.04 -21.58 -10.01
CA TYR A 176 -0.76 -20.49 -9.07
C TYR A 176 -0.83 -19.11 -9.75
N GLN A 177 -0.24 -18.94 -10.94
CA GLN A 177 -0.33 -17.68 -11.69
C GLN A 177 -1.79 -17.31 -12.03
N ARG A 178 -2.62 -18.29 -12.44
CA ARG A 178 -4.07 -18.07 -12.65
C ARG A 178 -4.75 -17.66 -11.35
N ALA A 179 -4.52 -18.38 -10.25
CA ALA A 179 -5.13 -18.10 -8.95
C ALA A 179 -4.74 -16.72 -8.40
N ALA A 180 -3.47 -16.32 -8.56
CA ALA A 180 -2.98 -14.99 -8.20
C ALA A 180 -3.62 -13.88 -9.07
N ALA A 181 -3.73 -14.10 -10.38
CA ALA A 181 -4.39 -13.15 -11.29
C ALA A 181 -5.89 -12.99 -10.98
N ASP A 182 -6.61 -14.08 -10.72
CA ASP A 182 -8.03 -14.02 -10.34
C ASP A 182 -8.22 -13.41 -8.93
N LYS A 183 -7.28 -13.59 -8.00
CA LYS A 183 -7.26 -12.92 -6.68
C LYS A 183 -7.13 -11.40 -6.81
N VAL A 184 -6.20 -10.91 -7.62
CA VAL A 184 -6.03 -9.47 -7.91
C VAL A 184 -7.26 -8.90 -8.62
N LYS A 185 -7.81 -9.61 -9.61
CA LYS A 185 -9.02 -9.24 -10.33
C LYS A 185 -10.26 -9.18 -9.43
N LEU A 186 -10.37 -10.09 -8.46
CA LEU A 186 -11.44 -10.07 -7.45
C LEU A 186 -11.29 -8.86 -6.52
N GLN A 187 -10.08 -8.57 -6.03
CA GLN A 187 -9.81 -7.37 -5.22
C GLN A 187 -10.16 -6.07 -5.98
N MET A 188 -9.76 -5.95 -7.25
CA MET A 188 -10.14 -4.82 -8.11
C MET A 188 -11.67 -4.73 -8.31
N ALA A 189 -12.37 -5.85 -8.44
CA ALA A 189 -13.83 -5.87 -8.58
C ALA A 189 -14.55 -5.47 -7.27
N GLU A 190 -14.05 -5.88 -6.11
CA GLU A 190 -14.55 -5.45 -4.81
C GLU A 190 -14.29 -3.96 -4.54
N GLU A 191 -13.10 -3.46 -4.90
CA GLU A 191 -12.77 -2.03 -4.81
C GLU A 191 -13.63 -1.19 -5.75
N GLN A 192 -13.78 -1.58 -7.02
CA GLN A 192 -14.68 -0.90 -7.96
C GLN A 192 -16.12 -0.86 -7.45
N LYS A 193 -16.63 -1.99 -6.93
CA LYS A 193 -17.96 -2.07 -6.32
C LYS A 193 -18.10 -1.16 -5.09
N ARG A 194 -17.04 -1.05 -4.27
CA ARG A 194 -16.98 -0.12 -3.13
C ARG A 194 -16.99 1.34 -3.59
N LEU A 195 -16.22 1.69 -4.63
CA LEU A 195 -16.19 3.03 -5.21
C LEU A 195 -17.55 3.41 -5.82
N ASP A 196 -18.21 2.51 -6.54
CA ASP A 196 -19.54 2.76 -7.12
C ASP A 196 -20.64 2.86 -6.05
N ALA A 197 -20.57 2.03 -4.99
CA ALA A 197 -21.44 2.16 -3.83
C ALA A 197 -21.25 3.48 -3.06
N ILE A 198 -20.05 4.09 -3.12
CA ILE A 198 -19.81 5.44 -2.60
C ILE A 198 -20.38 6.50 -3.55
N LYS A 199 -20.18 6.40 -4.87
CA LYS A 199 -20.72 7.35 -5.87
C LYS A 199 -22.24 7.51 -5.79
N LEU A 200 -22.96 6.44 -5.43
CA LEU A 200 -24.41 6.43 -5.22
C LEU A 200 -24.86 7.13 -3.92
N ASP A 201 -23.97 7.31 -2.94
CA ASP A 201 -24.29 7.95 -1.65
C ASP A 201 -23.78 9.40 -1.64
N THR A 202 -24.69 10.35 -1.79
CA THR A 202 -24.36 11.78 -1.84
C THR A 202 -23.67 12.28 -0.58
N LYS A 203 -23.94 11.70 0.60
CA LYS A 203 -23.29 12.09 1.86
C LYS A 203 -21.85 11.61 1.89
N LYS A 204 -21.60 10.36 1.52
CA LYS A 204 -20.23 9.82 1.40
C LYS A 204 -19.42 10.54 0.33
N MET A 205 -20.04 10.94 -0.79
CA MET A 205 -19.39 11.77 -1.82
C MET A 205 -19.04 13.17 -1.32
N ASP A 206 -19.89 13.79 -0.49
CA ASP A 206 -19.58 15.07 0.15
C ASP A 206 -18.48 14.95 1.22
N GLU A 207 -18.43 13.83 1.94
CA GLU A 207 -17.36 13.51 2.90
C GLU A 207 -16.03 13.24 2.20
N LEU A 208 -16.01 12.44 1.12
CA LEU A 208 -14.83 12.27 0.27
C LEU A 208 -14.37 13.61 -0.32
N ARG A 209 -15.28 14.47 -0.79
CA ARG A 209 -14.90 15.78 -1.32
C ARG A 209 -14.26 16.66 -0.24
N LYS A 210 -14.79 16.65 1.00
CA LYS A 210 -14.17 17.35 2.15
C LYS A 210 -12.81 16.76 2.52
N SER A 211 -12.65 15.44 2.46
CA SER A 211 -11.37 14.74 2.71
C SER A 211 -10.33 15.08 1.65
N ALA A 212 -10.68 15.01 0.36
CA ALA A 212 -9.80 15.40 -0.75
C ALA A 212 -9.40 16.88 -0.70
N ILE A 213 -10.32 17.78 -0.32
CA ILE A 213 -10.01 19.20 -0.10
C ILE A 213 -9.03 19.39 1.08
N ARG A 214 -9.15 18.60 2.17
CA ARG A 214 -8.20 18.63 3.30
C ARG A 214 -6.82 18.11 2.90
N SER A 215 -6.73 16.93 2.27
CA SER A 215 -5.47 16.37 1.75
C SER A 215 -4.77 17.34 0.80
N ALA A 216 -5.50 17.92 -0.17
CA ALA A 216 -4.96 18.93 -1.08
C ALA A 216 -4.53 20.23 -0.37
N PHE A 217 -5.21 20.62 0.71
CA PHE A 217 -4.81 21.76 1.55
C PHE A 217 -3.57 21.45 2.39
N GLU A 218 -3.48 20.27 2.99
CA GLU A 218 -2.36 19.81 3.81
C GLU A 218 -1.09 19.68 2.96
N PHE A 219 -1.15 18.99 1.82
CA PHE A 219 -0.07 18.91 0.84
C PHE A 219 0.38 20.29 0.34
N ASN A 220 -0.56 21.19 0.03
CA ASN A 220 -0.23 22.55 -0.41
C ASN A 220 0.37 23.39 0.73
N SER A 221 -0.05 23.17 1.98
CA SER A 221 0.52 23.81 3.18
C SER A 221 1.96 23.35 3.41
N GLU A 222 2.21 22.04 3.36
CA GLU A 222 3.53 21.41 3.49
C GLU A 222 4.47 21.83 2.35
N MET A 223 4.04 21.71 1.09
CA MET A 223 4.82 22.14 -0.07
C MET A 223 5.21 23.63 0.05
N ASN A 224 4.30 24.49 0.53
CA ASN A 224 4.63 25.89 0.78
C ASN A 224 5.48 26.10 2.04
N ALA A 225 5.44 25.23 3.04
CA ALA A 225 6.34 25.24 4.19
C ALA A 225 7.77 24.91 3.75
N ILE A 226 7.98 23.77 3.07
CA ILE A 226 9.25 23.34 2.45
C ILE A 226 9.82 24.45 1.56
N LYS A 227 8.97 25.10 0.74
CA LYS A 227 9.37 26.23 -0.12
C LYS A 227 9.75 27.51 0.65
N ARG A 228 9.28 27.68 1.89
CA ARG A 228 9.60 28.81 2.78
C ARG A 228 10.82 28.56 3.68
N THR A 229 11.04 27.31 4.11
CA THR A 229 12.12 26.89 5.02
C THR A 229 13.37 26.44 4.26
N GLU A 230 13.28 25.36 3.49
CA GLU A 230 14.39 24.71 2.79
C GLU A 230 14.68 25.37 1.44
N ARG A 231 13.66 25.47 0.58
CA ARG A 231 13.79 25.76 -0.86
C ARG A 231 13.51 27.22 -1.20
N ARG A 232 13.74 28.12 -0.22
CA ARG A 232 13.54 29.57 -0.34
C ARG A 232 14.51 30.23 -1.32
N TYR A 233 15.70 29.66 -1.43
CA TYR A 233 16.76 30.03 -2.34
C TYR A 233 17.28 28.77 -3.03
N PHE A 234 17.71 28.89 -4.28
CA PHE A 234 18.34 27.80 -5.02
C PHE A 234 19.68 28.29 -5.54
N TRP A 235 20.77 27.59 -5.22
CA TRP A 235 22.07 27.90 -5.79
C TRP A 235 22.20 27.24 -7.16
N ASP A 236 22.35 28.08 -8.19
CA ASP A 236 22.48 27.65 -9.58
C ASP A 236 23.92 27.16 -9.84
N LEU A 237 24.07 25.85 -9.95
CA LEU A 237 25.32 25.14 -10.25
C LEU A 237 26.10 25.71 -11.45
N GLN A 238 25.41 26.18 -12.49
CA GLN A 238 26.04 26.59 -13.74
C GLN A 238 26.48 28.06 -13.71
N THR A 239 25.71 28.93 -13.05
CA THR A 239 26.02 30.37 -12.98
C THR A 239 26.67 30.81 -11.66
N SER A 240 26.71 29.92 -10.66
CA SER A 240 27.07 30.21 -9.27
C SER A 240 26.18 31.26 -8.57
N ILE A 241 25.02 31.61 -9.16
CA ILE A 241 24.10 32.62 -8.62
C ILE A 241 23.09 31.98 -7.66
N ILE A 242 22.90 32.58 -6.49
CA ILE A 242 21.79 32.23 -5.60
C ILE A 242 20.49 32.83 -6.17
N GLN A 243 19.71 32.01 -6.86
CA GLN A 243 18.38 32.37 -7.36
C GLN A 243 17.43 32.58 -6.18
N SER A 244 16.60 33.63 -6.27
CA SER A 244 15.58 33.98 -5.28
C SER A 244 14.29 34.40 -5.98
N SER A 245 13.18 34.43 -5.24
CA SER A 245 11.88 34.84 -5.77
C SER A 245 11.86 36.32 -6.16
N LYS A 246 12.09 36.58 -7.45
CA LYS A 246 11.88 37.89 -8.10
C LYS A 246 10.39 38.26 -8.04
N ASN A 247 10.09 39.56 -8.05
CA ASN A 247 8.72 40.11 -7.97
C ASN A 247 7.87 39.63 -6.77
N ARG A 248 8.39 39.72 -5.54
CA ARG A 248 7.55 39.63 -4.31
C ARG A 248 6.44 40.69 -4.26
N TRP A 249 6.60 41.79 -5.00
CA TRP A 249 5.60 42.84 -5.18
C TRP A 249 5.24 42.94 -6.67
N LYS A 250 3.97 43.16 -7.00
CA LYS A 250 3.56 43.57 -8.35
C LYS A 250 4.12 44.96 -8.63
N ARG A 251 5.14 45.06 -9.49
CA ARG A 251 5.57 46.36 -10.02
C ARG A 251 4.50 46.87 -10.96
N MET A 252 3.97 48.06 -10.69
CA MET A 252 3.09 48.76 -11.63
C MET A 252 3.84 49.04 -12.94
N PRO A 253 3.14 49.09 -14.10
CA PRO A 253 3.77 49.47 -15.36
C PRO A 253 4.51 50.82 -15.25
N PRO A 254 5.61 51.02 -16.00
CA PRO A 254 6.44 52.22 -15.88
C PRO A 254 5.68 53.52 -16.17
N GLU A 255 4.62 53.45 -16.99
CA GLU A 255 3.73 54.59 -17.28
C GLU A 255 3.06 55.17 -16.03
N TYR A 256 2.64 54.33 -15.08
CA TYR A 256 2.00 54.74 -13.82
C TYR A 256 2.99 55.05 -12.69
N THR A 257 4.29 54.85 -12.90
CA THR A 257 5.35 55.05 -11.89
C THR A 257 6.42 56.05 -12.31
N ARG A 258 6.36 56.57 -13.55
CA ARG A 258 7.10 57.76 -13.97
C ARG A 258 6.70 58.95 -13.08
N PRO A 259 7.65 59.67 -12.48
CA PRO A 259 7.34 60.88 -11.73
C PRO A 259 6.70 61.93 -12.65
N GLY A 260 5.46 62.33 -12.35
CA GLY A 260 4.80 63.44 -13.02
C GLY A 260 5.38 64.80 -12.62
N PRO A 261 4.84 65.92 -13.14
CA PRO A 261 5.31 67.29 -12.84
C PRO A 261 5.32 67.65 -11.35
N TYR A 262 4.53 66.93 -10.54
CA TYR A 262 4.47 67.05 -9.09
C TYR A 262 4.91 65.72 -8.43
N PRO A 263 6.24 65.47 -8.31
CA PRO A 263 6.78 64.20 -7.84
C PRO A 263 6.86 64.09 -6.31
N ALA A 264 6.72 65.20 -5.59
CA ALA A 264 6.71 65.27 -4.13
C ALA A 264 5.87 66.46 -3.66
N ALA A 265 5.01 66.25 -2.68
CA ALA A 265 4.34 67.28 -1.91
C ALA A 265 5.33 67.90 -0.91
N LEU A 266 5.64 69.18 -1.08
CA LEU A 266 6.48 69.96 -0.17
C LEU A 266 5.65 70.54 0.99
N ILE A 267 4.33 70.62 0.82
CA ILE A 267 3.37 71.16 1.79
C ILE A 267 2.25 70.12 2.01
N HIS A 268 1.77 69.97 3.25
CA HIS A 268 0.61 69.11 3.53
C HIS A 268 -0.61 69.55 2.72
N GLY A 269 -1.27 68.61 2.05
CA GLY A 269 -2.40 68.89 1.15
C GLY A 269 -2.01 69.32 -0.27
N GLN A 270 -0.72 69.48 -0.59
CA GLN A 270 -0.28 69.70 -1.97
C GLN A 270 -0.50 68.44 -2.81
N TYR A 271 -1.02 68.62 -4.03
CA TYR A 271 -1.20 67.54 -5.00
C TYR A 271 0.13 66.93 -5.46
N GLN A 272 0.20 65.60 -5.50
CA GLN A 272 1.38 64.81 -5.90
C GLN A 272 0.93 63.63 -6.76
N HIS A 273 1.61 63.40 -7.89
CA HIS A 273 1.33 62.29 -8.82
C HIS A 273 2.01 60.97 -8.44
N PHE A 274 3.07 61.03 -7.64
CA PHE A 274 4.00 59.92 -7.42
C PHE A 274 3.80 59.29 -6.04
N TYR A 275 3.81 57.96 -5.96
CA TYR A 275 3.88 57.19 -4.72
C TYR A 275 4.95 56.10 -4.87
N LYS A 276 5.62 55.71 -3.78
CA LYS A 276 6.81 54.85 -3.79
C LYS A 276 6.74 53.74 -2.74
#